data_AF-A0A7Y3ELC0-F1
#
_entry.id   AF-A0A7Y3ELC0-F1
#
_cell.length_a   1.000
_cell.length_b   1.000
_cell.length_c   1.000
_cell.angle_alpha   90.00
_cell.angle_beta   90.00
_cell.angle_gamma   90.00
#
_symmetry.space_group_name_H-M   'P 1'
#
loop_
_entity.id
_entity.type
_entity.pdbx_description
1 polymer ?
#
loop_
_entity_poly.entity_id
_entity_poly.type
_entity_poly.pdbx_seq_one_letter_code
_entity_poly.pdbx_strand_id
1 'polypeptide(L)' 'MLLSEMKEGQTAKIDAIGGNGALRRRILEMGIIKGAEIYVEK' A
#
# COMPACT_ATOMS: atom_id res chain seq x y z
N MET A 1 3.02 -10.22 -4.27
CA MET A 1 2.92 -9.21 -5.33
C MET A 1 3.15 -7.86 -4.68
N LEU A 2 3.99 -7.04 -5.28
CA LEU A 2 4.26 -5.67 -4.85
C LEU A 2 3.18 -4.74 -5.38
N LEU A 3 2.95 -3.62 -4.69
CA LEU A 3 1.99 -2.60 -5.13
C LEU A 3 2.32 -2.07 -6.54
N SER A 4 3.61 -2.00 -6.90
CA SER A 4 4.09 -1.57 -8.21
C SER A 4 3.78 -2.53 -9.36
N GLU A 5 3.39 -3.77 -9.05
CA GLU A 5 3.03 -4.79 -10.06
C GLU A 5 1.52 -4.83 -10.33
N MET A 6 0.72 -4.06 -9.57
CA MET A 6 -0.72 -3.98 -9.75
C MET A 6 -1.09 -3.14 -10.98
N LYS A 7 -2.18 -3.51 -11.63
CA LYS A 7 -2.75 -2.79 -12.77
C LYS A 7 -3.86 -1.86 -12.30
N GLU A 8 -4.11 -0.82 -13.09
CA GLU A 8 -5.28 0.05 -12.98
C GLU A 8 -6.57 -0.78 -12.88
N GLY A 9 -7.46 -0.37 -11.98
CA GLY A 9 -8.74 -1.07 -11.75
C GLY A 9 -8.65 -2.26 -10.80
N GLN A 10 -7.46 -2.61 -10.29
CA GLN A 10 -7.30 -3.71 -9.33
C GLN A 10 -7.45 -3.24 -7.89
N THR A 11 -8.06 -4.11 -7.07
CA THR A 11 -8.17 -3.94 -5.62
C THR A 11 -7.35 -5.01 -4.92
N ALA A 12 -6.60 -4.64 -3.88
CA ALA A 12 -5.89 -5.58 -3.04
C ALA A 12 -5.88 -5.14 -1.58
N LYS A 13 -5.65 -6.11 -0.68
CA LYS A 13 -5.46 -5.87 0.74
C LYS A 13 -3.97 -5.85 1.06
N ILE A 14 -3.53 -4.85 1.84
CA ILE A 14 -2.13 -4.80 2.29
C ILE A 14 -1.84 -5.95 3.25
N ASP A 15 -0.90 -6.80 2.88
CA ASP A 15 -0.39 -7.83 3.80
C ASP A 15 0.79 -7.33 4.65
N ALA A 16 1.69 -6.53 4.08
CA ALA A 16 2.84 -5.98 4.80
C ALA A 16 3.32 -4.66 4.19
N ILE A 17 3.95 -3.83 5.03
CA ILE A 17 4.61 -2.58 4.62
C ILE A 17 6.11 -2.73 4.89
N GLY A 18 6.89 -2.78 3.82
CA GLY A 18 8.35 -2.78 3.86
C GLY A 18 8.95 -1.38 4.05
N GLY A 19 10.28 -1.30 3.97
CA GLY A 19 11.02 -0.04 4.12
C GLY A 19 11.21 0.39 5.58
N ASN A 20 11.87 1.52 5.76
CA ASN A 20 12.34 2.01 7.06
C ASN A 20 12.33 3.56 7.11
N GLY A 21 12.46 4.11 8.31
CA GLY A 21 12.57 5.54 8.54
C GLY A 21 11.33 6.36 8.17
N ALA A 22 11.57 7.56 7.63
CA ALA A 22 10.54 8.58 7.39
C ALA A 22 9.46 8.12 6.38
N LEU A 23 9.86 7.38 5.34
CA LEU A 23 8.91 6.92 4.31
C LEU A 23 7.88 5.94 4.89
N ARG A 24 8.35 4.92 5.64
CA ARG A 24 7.44 3.97 6.31
C ARG A 24 6.50 4.68 7.27
N ARG A 25 7.01 5.67 8.03
CA ARG A 25 6.17 6.48 8.92
C ARG A 25 5.11 7.25 8.15
N ARG A 26 5.46 7.88 7.02
CA ARG A 26 4.50 8.63 6.19
C ARG A 26 3.41 7.73 5.61
N ILE A 27 3.77 6.54 5.13
CA ILE A 27 2.82 5.53 4.63
C ILE A 27 1.78 5.17 5.71
N LEU A 28 2.25 4.93 6.95
CA LEU A 28 1.36 4.64 8.08
C LEU A 28 0.48 5.84 8.46
N GLU A 29 1.02 7.06 8.45
CA GLU A 29 0.27 8.30 8.72
C GLU A 29 -0.82 8.57 7.67
N MET A 30 -0.63 8.11 6.43
CA MET A 30 -1.66 8.18 5.37
C MET A 30 -2.76 7.12 5.54
N GLY A 31 -2.67 6.23 6.53
CA GLY A 31 -3.64 5.15 6.73
C GLY A 31 -3.38 3.91 5.87
N ILE A 32 -2.25 3.84 5.17
CA ILE A 32 -1.83 2.66 4.43
C ILE A 32 -1.21 1.66 5.42
N ILE A 33 -2.07 0.87 6.05
CA ILE A 33 -1.74 -0.08 7.12
C ILE A 33 -2.05 -1.52 6.73
N LYS A 34 -1.51 -2.49 7.48
CA LYS A 34 -1.83 -3.91 7.27
C LYS A 34 -3.34 -4.11 7.38
N GLY A 35 -3.91 -4.73 6.36
CA GLY A 35 -5.33 -4.99 6.26
C GLY A 35 -6.15 -3.88 5.61
N ALA A 36 -5.56 -2.72 5.29
CA ALA A 36 -6.23 -1.72 4.46
C ALA A 36 -6.47 -2.27 3.05
N GLU A 37 -7.64 -1.97 2.50
CA GLU A 37 -7.97 -2.26 1.11
C GLU A 37 -7.61 -1.04 0.25
N ILE A 38 -6.92 -1.29 -0.86
CA ILE A 38 -6.47 -0.25 -1.78
C ILE A 38 -6.95 -0.59 -3.18
N TYR A 39 -7.50 0.41 -3.85
CA TYR A 39 -7.85 0.38 -5.26
C TYR A 39 -6.81 1.19 -6.05
N VAL A 40 -6.30 0.63 -7.14
CA VAL A 40 -5.39 1.32 -8.06
C VAL A 40 -6.23 2.10 -9.06
N GLU A 41 -6.29 3.42 -8.85
CA GLU A 41 -6.96 4.34 -9.77
C GLU A 41 -6.14 4.53 -11.07
N LYS A 42 -6.82 5.04 -12.10
CA LYS A 42 -6.31 5.29 -13.44
C LYS A 42 -5.37 6.50 -13.51
#